data_AF-K0S5X5-F1
#
_entry.id   AF-K0S5X5-F1
#
_cell.length_a   1.000
_cell.length_b   1.000
_cell.length_c   1.000
_cell.angle_alpha   90.00
_cell.angle_beta   90.00
_cell.angle_gamma   90.00
#
_symmetry.space_group_name_H-M   'P 1'
#
loop_
_entity.id
_entity.type
_entity.pdbx_description
1 polymer ?
#
loop_
_entity_poly.entity_id
_entity_poly.type
_entity_poly.pdbx_seq_one_letter_code
_entity_poly.pdbx_strand_id
1 'polypeptide(L)' 'MSYKAGIVAAITELKDRTGSSSIAIKKHMQANLPADKKWMNATFLAALKKAVADGDLVQTKNSYKLSADFKKKADR' A
#
# COMPACT_ATOMS: atom_id res chain seq x y z
N MET A 1 -7.64 10.11 6.06
CA MET A 1 -6.86 8.88 5.79
C MET A 1 -5.83 9.19 4.73
N SER A 2 -4.54 9.07 5.06
CA SER A 2 -3.46 9.27 4.08
C SER A 2 -3.36 8.04 3.16
N TYR A 3 -3.02 8.23 1.88
CA TYR A 3 -2.84 7.13 0.92
C TYR A 3 -1.88 6.05 1.44
N LYS A 4 -0.85 6.46 2.18
CA LYS A 4 0.14 5.55 2.79
C LYS A 4 -0.52 4.58 3.77
N ALA A 5 -1.38 5.08 4.67
CA ALA A 5 -2.08 4.23 5.65
C ALA A 5 -3.05 3.25 4.96
N GLY A 6 -3.76 3.71 3.92
CA GLY A 6 -4.65 2.84 3.14
C GLY A 6 -3.90 1.75 2.36
N ILE A 7 -2.72 2.07 1.82
CA ILE A 7 -1.84 1.10 1.15
C ILE A 7 -1.35 0.04 2.16
N VAL A 8 -0.87 0.48 3.31
CA VAL A 8 -0.39 -0.41 4.39
C VAL A 8 -1.51 -1.34 4.85
N ALA A 9 -2.69 -0.79 5.12
CA ALA A 9 -3.87 -1.56 5.52
C ALA A 9 -4.23 -2.58 4.44
N ALA A 10 -4.30 -2.16 3.18
CA ALA A 10 -4.58 -3.05 2.06
C ALA A 10 -3.55 -4.19 1.92
N ILE A 11 -2.25 -3.91 2.04
CA ILE A 11 -1.20 -4.95 1.99
C ILE A 11 -1.31 -5.91 3.19
N THR A 12 -1.65 -5.38 4.37
CA THR A 12 -1.83 -6.19 5.59
C THR A 12 -3.04 -7.11 5.47
N GLU A 13 -4.13 -6.60 4.91
CA GLU A 13 -5.41 -7.30 4.77
C GLU A 13 -5.38 -8.32 3.62
N LEU A 14 -4.74 -7.97 2.50
CA LEU A 14 -4.48 -8.91 1.40
C LEU A 14 -3.55 -10.06 1.84
N LYS A 15 -2.78 -9.87 2.92
CA LYS A 15 -1.93 -10.87 3.61
C LYS A 15 -1.10 -11.75 2.67
N ASP A 16 -0.70 -11.18 1.54
CA ASP A 16 -0.11 -11.91 0.44
C ASP A 16 1.36 -12.25 0.76
N ARG A 17 1.70 -13.54 0.77
CA ARG A 17 3.01 -14.02 1.24
C ARG A 17 4.17 -13.51 0.38
N THR A 18 3.90 -13.24 -0.90
CA THR A 18 4.87 -12.71 -1.87
C THR A 18 4.77 -11.19 -2.05
N GLY A 19 3.77 -10.55 -1.42
CA GLY A 19 3.46 -9.14 -1.54
C GLY A 19 2.32 -8.87 -2.53
N SER A 20 1.57 -7.82 -2.27
CA SER A 20 0.37 -7.46 -3.02
C SER A 20 0.72 -6.65 -4.26
N SER A 21 0.12 -6.98 -5.40
CA SER A 21 0.31 -6.21 -6.63
C SER A 21 -0.31 -4.81 -6.53
N SER A 22 0.19 -3.85 -7.31
CA SER A 22 -0.41 -2.51 -7.38
C SER A 22 -1.90 -2.55 -7.76
N ILE A 23 -2.31 -3.54 -8.57
CA ILE A 23 -3.70 -3.77 -8.98
C ILE A 23 -4.54 -4.23 -7.78
N ALA A 24 -4.06 -5.18 -6.99
CA ALA A 24 -4.78 -5.67 -5.81
C ALA A 24 -4.96 -4.57 -4.76
N ILE A 25 -3.88 -3.83 -4.46
CA ILE A 25 -3.91 -2.70 -3.52
C ILE A 25 -4.84 -1.61 -4.04
N LYS A 26 -4.78 -1.29 -5.35
CA LYS A 26 -5.69 -0.33 -5.97
C LYS A 26 -7.15 -0.77 -5.84
N LYS A 27 -7.48 -2.02 -6.13
CA LYS A 27 -8.85 -2.55 -6.00
C LYS A 27 -9.34 -2.45 -4.55
N HIS A 28 -8.50 -2.82 -3.59
CA HIS A 28 -8.82 -2.72 -2.17
C HIS A 28 -9.04 -1.28 -1.70
N MET A 29 -8.16 -0.36 -2.13
CA MET A 29 -8.29 1.05 -1.84
C MET A 29 -9.54 1.66 -2.51
N GLN A 30 -9.84 1.28 -3.74
CA GLN A 30 -11.04 1.72 -4.45
C GLN A 30 -12.31 1.21 -3.78
N ALA A 31 -12.29 -0.01 -3.22
CA ALA A 31 -13.40 -0.53 -2.42
C ALA A 31 -13.56 0.18 -1.07
N ASN A 32 -12.46 0.65 -0.47
CA ASN A 32 -12.46 1.39 0.80
C ASN A 32 -12.61 2.91 0.65
N LEU A 33 -12.51 3.46 -0.57
CA LEU A 33 -12.80 4.86 -0.82
C LEU A 33 -14.30 5.04 -1.08
N PRO A 34 -14.95 6.05 -0.48
CA PRO A 34 -16.32 6.36 -0.80
C PRO A 34 -16.43 6.70 -2.30
N ALA A 35 -17.47 6.19 -2.96
CA ALA A 35 -17.67 6.30 -4.41
C ALA A 35 -17.66 7.75 -4.94
N ASP A 36 -17.92 8.72 -4.07
CA ASP A 36 -17.88 10.15 -4.36
C ASP A 36 -16.46 10.71 -4.54
N LYS A 37 -15.43 10.01 -4.03
CA LYS A 37 -14.04 10.46 -4.12
C LYS A 37 -13.36 9.87 -5.34
N LYS A 38 -12.95 10.77 -6.24
CA LYS A 38 -12.18 10.44 -7.44
C LYS A 38 -10.85 9.78 -7.06
N TRP A 39 -10.67 8.55 -7.53
CA TRP A 39 -9.42 7.82 -7.37
C TRP A 39 -8.26 8.53 -8.06
N MET A 40 -7.29 9.01 -7.28
CA MET A 40 -6.08 9.63 -7.82
C MET A 40 -4.95 8.62 -7.94
N ASN A 41 -4.90 8.00 -9.13
CA ASN A 41 -3.88 7.00 -9.50
C ASN A 41 -2.46 7.57 -9.35
N ALA A 42 -2.24 8.83 -9.72
CA ALA A 42 -0.93 9.50 -9.60
C ALA A 42 -0.50 9.64 -8.13
N THR A 43 -1.39 10.10 -7.26
CA THR A 43 -1.14 10.25 -5.81
C THR A 43 -0.87 8.90 -5.16
N PHE A 44 -1.60 7.86 -5.55
CA PHE A 44 -1.38 6.48 -5.10
C PHE A 44 0.00 5.95 -5.50
N LEU A 45 0.38 6.10 -6.77
CA LEU A 45 1.69 5.69 -7.26
C LEU A 45 2.83 6.49 -6.61
N ALA A 46 2.64 7.78 -6.41
CA ALA A 46 3.59 8.64 -5.69
C ALA A 46 3.74 8.21 -4.23
N ALA A 47 2.64 7.87 -3.55
CA ALA A 47 2.66 7.37 -2.18
C ALA A 47 3.35 6.01 -2.07
N LEU A 48 3.12 5.10 -3.03
CA LEU A 48 3.84 3.82 -3.11
C LEU A 48 5.35 4.05 -3.27
N LYS A 49 5.76 4.85 -4.27
CA LYS A 49 7.17 5.16 -4.50
C LYS A 49 7.81 5.83 -3.29
N LYS A 50 7.10 6.77 -2.65
CA LYS A 50 7.57 7.43 -1.44
C LYS A 50 7.72 6.45 -0.29
N ALA A 51 6.74 5.58 -0.05
CA ALA A 51 6.84 4.58 1.01
C ALA A 51 7.94 3.54 0.73
N VAL A 52 8.23 3.24 -0.53
CA VAL A 52 9.39 2.41 -0.91
C VAL A 52 10.70 3.16 -0.66
N ALA A 53 10.78 4.45 -1.01
CA ALA A 53 11.95 5.30 -0.76
C ALA A 53 12.20 5.55 0.74
N ASP A 54 11.13 5.68 1.53
CA ASP A 54 11.17 5.80 2.98
C ASP A 54 11.65 4.48 3.66
N GLY A 55 11.69 3.36 2.93
CA GLY A 55 12.03 2.03 3.45
C GLY A 55 10.86 1.31 4.15
N ASP A 56 9.65 1.87 4.08
CA ASP A 56 8.45 1.32 4.71
C ASP A 56 7.83 0.18 3.89
N LEU A 57 7.97 0.26 2.56
CA LEU A 57 7.56 -0.77 1.62
C LEU A 57 8.77 -1.30 0.85
N VAL A 58 8.71 -2.58 0.50
CA VAL A 58 9.67 -3.21 -0.41
C VAL A 58 8.94 -3.50 -1.71
N GLN A 59 9.40 -2.89 -2.79
CA GLN A 59 8.94 -3.21 -4.14
C GLN A 59 9.69 -4.45 -4.65
N THR A 60 8.95 -5.47 -5.05
CA THR A 60 9.45 -6.70 -5.67
C THR A 60 8.83 -6.83 -7.06
N LYS A 61 9.50 -6.26 -8.08
CA LYS A 61 8.96 -6.10 -9.44
C LYS A 61 7.60 -5.36 -9.45
N ASN A 62 6.50 -6.10 -9.62
CA ASN A 62 5.13 -5.57 -9.63
C ASN A 62 4.38 -5.74 -8.29
N SER A 63 5.01 -6.37 -7.30
CA SER A 63 4.45 -6.59 -5.97
C SER A 63 5.05 -5.63 -4.95
N TYR A 64 4.24 -5.25 -3.97
CA TYR A 64 4.63 -4.40 -2.85
C TYR A 64 4.35 -5.16 -1.55
N LYS A 65 5.35 -5.21 -0.67
CA LYS A 65 5.23 -5.81 0.65
C LYS A 65 5.66 -4.81 1.71
N LEU A 66 5.10 -4.92 2.91
CA LEU A 66 5.60 -4.15 4.05
C LEU A 66 7.02 -4.59 4.38
N SER A 67 7.91 -3.64 4.61
CA SER A 67 9.26 -3.96 5.08
C SER A 67 9.18 -4.59 6.47
N ALA A 68 10.17 -5.43 6.79
CA ALA A 68 10.25 -6.05 8.11
C ALA A 68 10.36 -4.98 9.21
N ASP A 69 11.06 -3.89 8.94
CA ASP A 69 11.20 -2.75 9.85
C ASP A 69 9.89 -2.01 10.06
N PHE A 70 9.09 -1.84 9.00
CA PHE A 70 7.77 -1.23 9.12
C PHE A 70 6.80 -2.12 9.90
N LYS A 71 6.82 -3.44 9.67
CA LYS A 71 6.04 -4.39 10.46
C LYS A 71 6.42 -4.35 11.94
N LYS A 72 7.73 -4.32 12.25
CA LYS A 72 8.22 -4.20 13.64
C LYS A 72 7.84 -2.87 14.29
N LYS A 73 7.77 -1.78 13.52
CA LYS A 73 7.30 -0.47 14.01
C LYS A 73 5.79 -0.40 14.20
N ALA A 74 5.01 -1.15 13.42
CA ALA A 74 3.56 -1.19 13.53
C ALA A 74 3.06 -2.10 14.67
N ASP A 75 3.90 -3.04 15.11
CA ASP A 75 3.61 -4.00 16.20
C ASP A 75 4.08 -3.51 17.59
N ARG A 76 4.81 -2.39 17.66
CA ARG A 76 5.26 -1.74 18.90
C ARG A 76 4.40 -0.52 19.25
#